data_AF-A0A535GPW3-F1
#
_entry.id   AF-A0A535GPW3-F1
#
_cell.length_a   1.000
_cell.length_b   1.000
_cell.length_c   1.000
_cell.angle_alpha   90.00
_cell.angle_beta   90.00
_cell.angle_gamma   90.00
#
_symmetry.space_group_name_H-M   'P 1'
#
loop_
_entity.id
_entity.type
_entity.pdbx_description
1 polymer ?
#
loop_
_entity_poly.entity_id
_entity_poly.type
_entity_poly.pdbx_seq_one_letter_code
_entity_poly.pdbx_strand_id
1 'polypeptide(L)'
;ETYQGGIVVVSAGATNSAKLLLISANDKHPNGLANGSDQVGRNYMFHNCTAVLAISKEPNPTQFQKTLALNDFYFGMEGFAYPVGNIQMVGKSQGPMFKGEKPVETKLAPMFTMTDIAHHAVDFWLSTEDLPDPNNRVSVDKEGKVTLSYTPNNEVPKQKLYDKLKSMLNHLGMHPDHLIPRSAYLKTDIPVAGVAHQAGTCRFGRDPKTSALDVNCKAHELDNLYVVDTSFFPSISAVNPALTAIANALRVGDHLLERMK
;
A
#
# COMPACT_ATOMS: atom_id res chain seq x y z
N GLU A 1 25.04 14.85 -17.09
CA GLU A 1 25.44 13.76 -18.01
C GLU A 1 24.23 13.39 -18.86
N THR A 2 24.46 12.88 -20.07
CA THR A 2 23.39 12.44 -20.98
C THR A 2 23.60 10.98 -21.33
N TYR A 3 22.56 10.17 -21.13
CA TYR A 3 22.56 8.75 -21.45
C TYR A 3 21.56 8.47 -22.57
N GLN A 4 21.88 7.51 -23.44
CA GLN A 4 21.04 7.12 -24.58
C GLN A 4 20.91 5.61 -24.64
N GLY A 5 19.75 5.14 -25.08
CA GLY A 5 19.46 3.72 -25.26
C GLY A 5 18.33 3.53 -26.26
N GLY A 6 18.33 2.38 -26.95
CA GLY A 6 17.27 2.03 -27.88
C GLY A 6 15.92 1.77 -27.18
N ILE A 7 15.97 1.36 -25.92
CA ILE A 7 14.81 1.15 -25.03
C ILE A 7 15.14 1.79 -23.67
N VAL A 8 14.15 2.47 -23.08
CA VAL A 8 14.24 3.12 -21.77
C VAL A 8 13.18 2.51 -20.86
N VAL A 9 13.61 2.02 -19.69
CA VAL A 9 12.73 1.45 -18.66
C VAL A 9 12.80 2.31 -17.40
N VAL A 10 11.67 2.90 -17.01
CA VAL A 10 11.53 3.68 -15.78
C VAL A 10 11.06 2.76 -14.66
N SER A 11 11.81 2.68 -13.56
CA SER A 11 11.49 1.84 -12.39
C SER A 11 11.73 2.61 -11.08
N ALA A 12 11.25 3.85 -11.01
CA ALA A 12 11.56 4.77 -9.90
C ALA A 12 10.57 4.66 -8.72
N GLY A 13 9.57 3.79 -8.82
CA GLY A 13 8.46 3.67 -7.86
C GLY A 13 7.30 4.60 -8.23
N ALA A 14 6.10 4.26 -7.77
CA ALA A 14 4.85 4.89 -8.25
C ALA A 14 4.89 6.41 -8.36
N THR A 15 5.23 7.10 -7.27
CA THR A 15 5.26 8.57 -7.26
C THR A 15 6.38 9.15 -8.14
N ASN A 16 7.58 8.58 -8.08
CA ASN A 16 8.73 9.15 -8.79
C ASN A 16 8.70 8.87 -10.29
N SER A 17 8.16 7.73 -10.72
CA SER A 17 7.95 7.43 -12.14
C SER A 17 6.94 8.39 -12.75
N ALA A 18 5.82 8.64 -12.07
CA ALA A 18 4.87 9.67 -12.51
C ALA A 18 5.48 11.07 -12.51
N LYS A 19 6.21 11.45 -11.45
CA LYS A 19 6.96 12.72 -11.41
C LYS A 19 7.88 12.86 -12.62
N LEU A 20 8.72 11.85 -12.90
CA LEU A 20 9.70 11.88 -13.99
C LEU A 20 9.02 12.11 -15.34
N LEU A 21 7.92 11.43 -15.61
CA LEU A 21 7.15 11.60 -16.84
C LEU A 21 6.50 12.98 -16.93
N LEU A 22 5.90 13.47 -15.85
CA LEU A 22 5.25 14.79 -15.80
C LEU A 22 6.24 15.95 -16.00
N ILE A 23 7.44 15.89 -15.39
CA ILE A 23 8.46 16.93 -15.57
C ILE A 23 9.18 16.85 -16.92
N SER A 24 8.97 15.76 -17.69
CA SER A 24 9.56 15.58 -19.03
C SER A 24 8.72 16.23 -20.14
N ALA A 25 7.96 17.27 -19.82
CA ALA A 25 7.14 18.02 -20.77
C ALA A 25 8.01 18.76 -21.80
N ASN A 26 7.55 18.82 -23.05
CA ASN A 26 8.20 19.53 -24.15
C ASN A 26 7.17 19.91 -25.22
N ASP A 27 7.61 20.55 -26.32
CA ASP A 27 6.72 21.02 -27.39
C ASP A 27 5.83 19.93 -28.02
N LYS A 28 6.29 18.66 -28.02
CA LYS A 28 5.51 17.51 -28.52
C LYS A 28 4.65 16.85 -27.45
N HIS A 29 5.04 16.99 -26.18
CA HIS A 29 4.36 16.40 -25.03
C HIS A 29 4.13 17.50 -23.97
N PRO A 30 3.22 18.45 -24.21
CA PRO A 30 3.07 19.65 -23.37
C PRO A 30 2.58 19.33 -21.95
N ASN A 31 1.94 18.17 -21.74
CA ASN A 31 1.41 17.72 -20.45
C ASN A 31 2.33 16.71 -19.74
N GLY A 32 3.57 16.55 -20.21
CA GLY A 32 4.48 15.49 -19.77
C GLY A 32 4.53 14.32 -20.74
N LEU A 33 5.63 13.58 -20.69
CA LEU A 33 5.90 12.45 -21.57
C LEU A 33 4.91 11.30 -21.28
N ALA A 34 4.35 10.68 -22.32
CA ALA A 34 3.33 9.63 -22.22
C ALA A 34 2.01 10.06 -21.53
N ASN A 35 1.71 11.36 -21.47
CA ASN A 35 0.58 11.91 -20.72
C ASN A 35 -0.44 12.69 -21.57
N GLY A 36 -0.54 12.44 -22.87
CA GLY A 36 -1.61 13.00 -23.71
C GLY A 36 -3.00 12.48 -23.36
N SER A 37 -3.11 11.34 -22.66
CA SER A 37 -4.36 10.83 -22.07
C SER A 37 -4.70 11.42 -20.69
N ASP A 38 -3.81 12.26 -20.15
CA ASP A 38 -3.89 12.81 -18.80
C ASP A 38 -4.03 11.72 -17.70
N GLN A 39 -3.50 10.51 -17.94
CA GLN A 39 -3.56 9.41 -16.96
C GLN A 39 -2.34 9.34 -16.04
N VAL A 40 -1.20 9.91 -16.43
CA VAL A 40 0.00 9.92 -15.58
C VAL A 40 -0.29 10.69 -14.30
N GLY A 41 0.08 10.08 -13.18
CA GLY A 41 -0.16 10.57 -11.83
C GLY A 41 -1.54 10.24 -11.27
N ARG A 42 -2.56 9.94 -12.08
CA ARG A 42 -3.93 9.63 -11.60
C ARG A 42 -4.03 8.23 -11.00
N ASN A 43 -5.13 7.97 -10.29
CA ASN A 43 -5.44 6.67 -9.70
C ASN A 43 -4.37 6.23 -8.69
N TYR A 44 -3.79 7.21 -7.98
CA TYR A 44 -2.88 6.92 -6.88
C TYR A 44 -3.62 6.08 -5.85
N MET A 45 -3.02 4.93 -5.51
CA MET A 45 -3.53 4.01 -4.51
C MET A 45 -2.46 3.72 -3.47
N PHE A 46 -2.87 3.42 -2.25
CA PHE A 46 -2.07 2.72 -1.24
C PHE A 46 -2.97 1.83 -0.39
N HIS A 47 -2.45 0.83 0.29
CA HIS A 47 -3.33 -0.04 1.10
C HIS A 47 -3.96 0.71 2.28
N ASN A 48 -5.28 0.60 2.40
CA ASN A 48 -6.02 1.00 3.59
C ASN A 48 -5.66 0.04 4.74
N CYS A 49 -4.66 0.42 5.53
CA CYS A 49 -4.08 -0.42 6.57
C CYS A 49 -4.57 -0.04 7.97
N THR A 50 -4.66 -1.02 8.86
CA THR A 50 -4.90 -0.80 10.29
C THR A 50 -4.03 -1.76 11.08
N ALA A 51 -3.16 -1.23 11.93
CA ALA A 51 -2.44 -2.03 12.89
C ALA A 51 -3.24 -2.10 14.20
N VAL A 52 -3.39 -3.30 14.75
CA VAL A 52 -4.13 -3.53 15.99
C VAL A 52 -3.37 -4.50 16.87
N LEU A 53 -3.60 -4.40 18.17
CA LEU A 53 -3.06 -5.31 19.16
C LEU A 53 -4.20 -6.00 19.90
N ALA A 54 -4.12 -7.32 19.98
CA ALA A 54 -4.96 -8.14 20.83
C ALA A 54 -4.16 -8.61 22.05
N ILE A 55 -4.83 -8.71 23.21
CA ILE A 55 -4.23 -9.25 24.43
C ILE A 55 -4.65 -10.71 24.58
N SER A 56 -3.67 -11.61 24.57
CA SER A 56 -3.85 -13.04 24.86
C SER A 56 -4.09 -13.28 26.35
N LYS A 57 -4.96 -14.24 26.70
CA LYS A 57 -5.13 -14.71 28.07
C LYS A 57 -3.88 -15.43 28.59
N GLU A 58 -3.07 -15.98 27.68
CA GLU A 58 -1.81 -16.65 27.97
C GLU A 58 -0.61 -15.83 27.46
N PRO A 59 0.57 -15.93 28.10
CA PRO A 59 1.77 -15.28 27.59
C PRO A 59 2.08 -15.70 26.15
N ASN A 60 2.53 -14.77 25.32
CA ASN A 60 2.93 -15.05 23.93
C ASN A 60 4.46 -15.24 23.84
N PRO A 61 4.98 -16.49 23.80
CA PRO A 61 6.42 -16.78 23.73
C PRO A 61 7.01 -16.66 22.32
N THR A 62 6.23 -16.25 21.32
CA THR A 62 6.64 -16.25 19.91
C THR A 62 7.85 -15.35 19.65
N GLN A 63 8.96 -15.96 19.24
CA GLN A 63 10.20 -15.26 18.88
C GLN A 63 10.18 -14.80 17.41
N PHE A 64 9.76 -15.67 16.48
CA PHE A 64 9.62 -15.34 15.06
C PHE A 64 8.18 -14.91 14.77
N GLN A 65 8.01 -13.60 14.60
CA GLN A 65 6.70 -12.99 14.36
C GLN A 65 6.43 -12.87 12.85
N LYS A 66 5.18 -12.59 12.47
CA LYS A 66 4.72 -12.55 11.07
C LYS A 66 4.75 -13.93 10.38
N THR A 67 4.13 -14.92 11.01
CA THR A 67 4.08 -16.31 10.50
C THR A 67 2.73 -16.71 9.93
N LEU A 68 1.67 -15.97 10.25
CA LEU A 68 0.30 -16.28 9.83
C LEU A 68 -0.34 -15.11 9.09
N ALA A 69 -1.14 -15.45 8.07
CA ALA A 69 -2.01 -14.55 7.35
C ALA A 69 -3.31 -15.27 6.95
N LEU A 70 -4.40 -14.52 6.88
CA LEU A 70 -5.75 -14.95 6.52
C LEU A 70 -6.21 -14.14 5.31
N ASN A 71 -6.64 -14.85 4.26
CA ASN A 71 -7.18 -14.26 3.03
C ASN A 71 -8.63 -14.70 2.77
N ASP A 72 -9.21 -15.44 3.69
CA ASP A 72 -10.53 -16.07 3.60
C ASP A 72 -11.66 -15.06 3.30
N PHE A 73 -11.44 -13.79 3.63
CA PHE A 73 -12.41 -12.71 3.46
C PHE A 73 -12.12 -11.84 2.22
N TYR A 74 -11.10 -12.17 1.42
CA TYR A 74 -10.72 -11.37 0.26
C TYR A 74 -11.76 -11.42 -0.86
N PHE A 75 -12.50 -12.52 -1.01
CA PHE A 75 -13.56 -12.62 -2.02
C PHE A 75 -14.97 -12.41 -1.42
N GLY A 76 -15.03 -11.79 -0.24
CA GLY A 76 -16.27 -11.55 0.49
C GLY A 76 -16.37 -12.41 1.75
N MET A 77 -17.44 -12.15 2.50
CA MET A 77 -17.81 -12.88 3.73
C MET A 77 -19.33 -12.93 3.84
N GLU A 78 -19.85 -13.71 4.80
CA GLU A 78 -21.28 -13.77 5.05
C GLU A 78 -21.88 -12.37 5.24
N GLY A 79 -22.94 -12.06 4.50
CA GLY A 79 -23.59 -10.74 4.50
C GLY A 79 -22.82 -9.62 3.79
N PHE A 80 -21.71 -9.91 3.10
CA PHE A 80 -20.96 -8.91 2.31
C PHE A 80 -20.18 -9.54 1.15
N ALA A 81 -20.67 -9.34 -0.08
CA ALA A 81 -20.15 -10.01 -1.28
C ALA A 81 -18.90 -9.37 -1.91
N TYR A 82 -18.44 -8.22 -1.41
CA TYR A 82 -17.30 -7.50 -1.97
C TYR A 82 -16.00 -7.86 -1.24
N PRO A 83 -14.83 -7.65 -1.87
CA PRO A 83 -13.55 -7.86 -1.22
C PRO A 83 -13.43 -7.15 0.12
N VAL A 84 -13.10 -7.90 1.18
CA VAL A 84 -12.90 -7.33 2.52
C VAL A 84 -11.43 -7.01 2.72
N GLY A 85 -10.56 -8.02 2.70
CA GLY A 85 -9.12 -7.82 2.75
C GLY A 85 -8.32 -8.97 3.36
N ASN A 86 -7.12 -8.63 3.83
CA ASN A 86 -6.13 -9.53 4.42
C ASN A 86 -5.90 -9.20 5.90
N ILE A 87 -5.83 -10.23 6.73
CA ILE A 87 -5.33 -10.12 8.11
C ILE A 87 -3.99 -10.83 8.16
N GLN A 88 -2.94 -10.17 8.62
CA GLN A 88 -1.65 -10.81 8.84
C GLN A 88 -1.09 -10.43 10.21
N MET A 89 -0.18 -11.25 10.72
CA MET A 89 0.58 -10.86 11.92
C MET A 89 1.62 -9.79 11.57
N VAL A 90 2.02 -8.99 12.56
CA VAL A 90 3.13 -8.03 12.45
C VAL A 90 4.12 -8.22 13.60
N GLY A 91 5.25 -7.51 13.55
CA GLY A 91 6.21 -7.51 14.65
C GLY A 91 5.55 -7.10 15.97
N LYS A 92 5.89 -7.82 17.04
CA LYS A 92 5.32 -7.71 18.38
C LYS A 92 5.67 -6.36 18.98
N SER A 93 4.67 -5.71 19.55
CA SER A 93 4.88 -4.50 20.34
C SER A 93 5.69 -4.82 21.60
N GLN A 94 6.76 -4.07 21.84
CA GLN A 94 7.63 -4.24 23.01
C GLN A 94 7.28 -3.21 24.08
N GLY A 95 7.53 -3.51 25.36
CA GLY A 95 7.28 -2.60 26.49
C GLY A 95 7.76 -1.15 26.30
N PRO A 96 8.97 -0.91 25.75
CA PRO A 96 9.44 0.44 25.43
C PRO A 96 8.58 1.20 24.40
N MET A 97 7.92 0.49 23.47
CA MET A 97 7.04 1.08 22.46
C MET A 97 5.78 1.69 23.08
N PHE A 98 5.28 1.14 24.18
CA PHE A 98 4.13 1.68 24.92
C PHE A 98 4.47 2.92 25.75
N LYS A 99 5.75 3.13 26.09
CA LYS A 99 6.19 4.27 26.92
C LYS A 99 6.41 5.56 26.15
N GLY A 100 6.65 5.46 24.83
CA GLY A 100 7.12 6.59 24.04
C GLY A 100 6.11 7.73 23.87
N GLU A 101 4.81 7.47 23.96
CA GLU A 101 3.87 8.32 23.21
C GLU A 101 2.60 8.80 23.96
N LYS A 102 2.49 8.53 25.27
CA LYS A 102 1.52 9.18 26.19
C LYS A 102 2.12 9.52 27.57
N PRO A 103 3.10 10.44 27.65
CA PRO A 103 3.90 10.68 28.85
C PRO A 103 3.13 11.12 30.12
N VAL A 104 1.88 11.57 30.00
CA VAL A 104 1.04 11.99 31.13
C VAL A 104 0.18 10.84 31.66
N GLU A 105 -0.36 10.00 30.77
CA GLU A 105 -1.24 8.87 31.13
C GLU A 105 -0.44 7.62 31.53
N THR A 106 0.75 7.41 30.96
CA THR A 106 1.65 6.30 31.32
C THR A 106 2.54 6.61 32.52
N LYS A 107 2.59 7.85 32.99
CA LYS A 107 3.40 8.27 34.15
C LYS A 107 2.96 7.62 35.46
N LEU A 108 1.67 7.28 35.56
CA LEU A 108 1.04 6.64 36.73
C LEU A 108 0.77 5.14 36.50
N ALA A 109 0.99 4.62 35.29
CA ALA A 109 0.83 3.20 35.00
C ALA A 109 2.05 2.43 35.56
N PRO A 110 1.86 1.41 36.42
CA PRO A 110 2.96 0.62 36.93
C PRO A 110 3.76 0.01 35.76
N MET A 111 5.08 0.12 35.79
CA MET A 111 6.00 -0.57 34.86
C MET A 111 5.69 -2.06 34.68
N PHE A 112 5.12 -2.66 35.73
CA PHE A 112 4.67 -4.04 35.79
C PHE A 112 3.55 -4.33 34.77
N THR A 113 2.62 -3.39 34.51
CA THR A 113 1.47 -3.65 33.62
C THR A 113 1.79 -3.54 32.13
N MET A 114 2.67 -2.62 31.71
CA MET A 114 3.02 -2.46 30.28
C MET A 114 3.90 -3.59 29.75
N THR A 115 4.76 -4.14 30.62
CA THR A 115 5.59 -5.30 30.29
C THR A 115 4.73 -6.55 30.16
N ASP A 116 3.74 -6.72 31.05
CA ASP A 116 2.79 -7.82 30.98
C ASP A 116 1.87 -7.71 29.75
N ILE A 117 1.37 -6.52 29.42
CA ILE A 117 0.64 -6.27 28.18
C ILE A 117 1.49 -6.65 26.96
N ALA A 118 2.76 -6.24 26.92
CA ALA A 118 3.65 -6.62 25.84
C ALA A 118 3.92 -8.14 25.82
N HIS A 119 4.04 -8.80 26.97
CA HIS A 119 4.22 -10.25 27.04
C HIS A 119 3.01 -11.02 26.48
N HIS A 120 1.80 -10.50 26.68
CA HIS A 120 0.55 -11.08 26.19
C HIS A 120 0.08 -10.55 24.82
N ALA A 121 0.80 -9.58 24.25
CA ALA A 121 0.42 -8.94 22.99
C ALA A 121 0.52 -9.89 21.79
N VAL A 122 -0.49 -9.85 20.94
CA VAL A 122 -0.49 -10.39 19.58
C VAL A 122 -0.88 -9.27 18.62
N ASP A 123 0.07 -8.85 17.80
CA ASP A 123 -0.11 -7.73 16.88
C ASP A 123 -0.57 -8.23 15.50
N PHE A 124 -1.61 -7.58 14.99
CA PHE A 124 -2.16 -7.82 13.66
C PHE A 124 -2.04 -6.58 12.78
N TRP A 125 -1.90 -6.82 11.48
CA TRP A 125 -1.94 -5.85 10.41
C TRP A 125 -3.08 -6.22 9.47
N LEU A 126 -4.06 -5.34 9.38
CA LEU A 126 -5.21 -5.47 8.51
C LEU A 126 -4.92 -4.64 7.26
N SER A 127 -5.11 -5.21 6.08
CA SER A 127 -4.95 -4.52 4.81
C SER A 127 -6.21 -4.70 3.97
N THR A 128 -6.73 -3.59 3.47
CA THR A 128 -7.87 -3.56 2.55
C THR A 128 -7.51 -2.74 1.32
N GLU A 129 -8.30 -2.89 0.25
CA GLU A 129 -8.08 -2.14 -0.99
C GLU A 129 -8.35 -0.64 -0.79
N ASP A 130 -7.56 0.16 -1.49
CA ASP A 130 -7.89 1.54 -1.86
C ASP A 130 -8.23 1.51 -3.35
N LEU A 131 -9.40 2.03 -3.69
CA LEU A 131 -9.94 1.93 -5.03
C LEU A 131 -9.30 2.99 -5.94
N PRO A 132 -9.10 2.69 -7.23
CA PRO A 132 -8.56 3.66 -8.17
C PRO A 132 -9.54 4.83 -8.36
N ASP A 133 -9.19 6.00 -7.84
CA ASP A 133 -9.89 7.26 -8.08
C ASP A 133 -9.04 8.17 -8.97
N PRO A 134 -9.56 8.63 -10.14
CA PRO A 134 -8.80 9.52 -11.02
C PRO A 134 -8.44 10.87 -10.37
N ASN A 135 -9.11 11.28 -9.29
CA ASN A 135 -8.81 12.49 -8.52
C ASN A 135 -7.74 12.27 -7.46
N ASN A 136 -7.50 11.02 -7.05
CA ASN A 136 -6.34 10.66 -6.25
C ASN A 136 -5.11 10.69 -7.16
N ARG A 137 -4.29 11.73 -7.02
CA ARG A 137 -3.32 12.10 -8.05
C ARG A 137 -2.02 12.67 -7.50
N VAL A 138 -0.92 12.21 -8.08
CA VAL A 138 0.40 12.84 -8.02
C VAL A 138 0.47 13.93 -9.10
N SER A 139 0.74 15.16 -8.70
CA SER A 139 1.02 16.30 -9.58
C SER A 139 2.39 16.90 -9.25
N VAL A 140 2.92 17.70 -10.19
CA VAL A 140 4.18 18.40 -10.05
C VAL A 140 4.00 19.86 -10.44
N ASP A 141 4.66 20.78 -9.72
CA ASP A 141 4.78 22.17 -10.15
C ASP A 141 5.96 22.38 -11.12
N LYS A 142 6.19 23.63 -11.53
CA LYS A 142 7.25 23.99 -12.50
C LYS A 142 8.64 23.73 -11.96
N GLU A 143 8.79 23.73 -10.63
CA GLU A 143 10.02 23.47 -9.90
C GLU A 143 10.21 21.96 -9.64
N GLY A 144 9.26 21.12 -10.05
CA GLY A 144 9.28 19.66 -9.88
C GLY A 144 8.95 19.19 -8.47
N LYS A 145 8.33 20.05 -7.64
CA LYS A 145 7.81 19.70 -6.32
C LYS A 145 6.56 18.84 -6.49
N VAL A 146 6.53 17.72 -5.79
CA VAL A 146 5.39 16.80 -5.82
C VAL A 146 4.29 17.29 -4.89
N THR A 147 3.05 17.25 -5.38
CA THR A 147 1.84 17.40 -4.58
C THR A 147 0.99 16.14 -4.75
N LEU A 148 0.48 15.60 -3.64
CA LEU A 148 -0.51 14.52 -3.68
C LEU A 148 -1.89 15.09 -3.33
N SER A 149 -2.83 14.98 -4.27
CA SER A 149 -4.25 15.13 -4.01
C SER A 149 -4.81 13.75 -3.65
N TYR A 150 -5.41 13.60 -2.47
CA TYR A 150 -5.93 12.32 -2.01
C TYR A 150 -7.19 12.48 -1.16
N THR A 151 -8.23 11.73 -1.52
CA THR A 151 -9.45 11.53 -0.75
C THR A 151 -9.53 10.06 -0.34
N PRO A 152 -9.60 9.74 0.97
CA PRO A 152 -9.80 8.38 1.43
C PRO A 152 -11.08 7.76 0.85
N ASN A 153 -11.01 6.49 0.47
CA ASN A 153 -12.15 5.73 -0.02
C ASN A 153 -12.15 4.29 0.54
N ASN A 154 -13.19 3.52 0.22
CA ASN A 154 -13.32 2.10 0.56
C ASN A 154 -13.23 1.76 2.07
N GLU A 155 -13.79 2.63 2.92
CA GLU A 155 -13.75 2.47 4.39
C GLU A 155 -14.66 1.33 4.91
N VAL A 156 -15.68 0.92 4.16
CA VAL A 156 -16.63 -0.13 4.60
C VAL A 156 -15.94 -1.50 4.75
N PRO A 157 -15.18 -2.02 3.76
CA PRO A 157 -14.33 -3.21 3.93
C PRO A 157 -13.36 -3.13 5.12
N LYS A 158 -12.73 -1.98 5.32
CA LYS A 158 -11.79 -1.75 6.42
C LYS A 158 -12.46 -1.94 7.79
N GLN A 159 -13.62 -1.32 8.00
CA GLN A 159 -14.37 -1.51 9.25
C GLN A 159 -14.84 -2.97 9.41
N LYS A 160 -15.33 -3.58 8.34
CA LYS A 160 -15.77 -4.98 8.34
C LYS A 160 -14.65 -5.96 8.67
N LEU A 161 -13.43 -5.73 8.17
CA LEU A 161 -12.27 -6.56 8.49
C LEU A 161 -11.88 -6.45 9.96
N TYR A 162 -11.94 -5.23 10.51
CA TYR A 162 -11.72 -4.98 11.93
C TYR A 162 -12.73 -5.73 12.80
N ASP A 163 -14.02 -5.59 12.49
CA ASP A 163 -15.10 -6.26 13.21
C ASP A 163 -14.98 -7.79 13.10
N LYS A 164 -14.57 -8.29 11.93
CA LYS A 164 -14.32 -9.72 11.71
C LYS A 164 -13.19 -10.21 12.60
N LEU A 165 -12.05 -9.52 12.67
CA LEU A 165 -10.97 -9.88 13.59
C LEU A 165 -11.45 -9.84 15.05
N LYS A 166 -12.16 -8.78 15.45
CA LYS A 166 -12.71 -8.63 16.80
C LYS A 166 -13.61 -9.80 17.19
N SER A 167 -14.47 -10.26 16.27
CA SER A 167 -15.37 -11.39 16.50
C SER A 167 -14.64 -12.71 16.77
N MET A 168 -13.41 -12.87 16.26
CA MET A 168 -12.61 -14.08 16.43
C MET A 168 -11.85 -14.12 17.76
N LEU A 169 -11.63 -12.98 18.42
CA LEU A 169 -10.72 -12.87 19.56
C LEU A 169 -11.03 -13.84 20.70
N ASN A 170 -12.31 -13.98 21.07
CA ASN A 170 -12.68 -14.90 22.16
C ASN A 170 -12.34 -16.36 21.82
N HIS A 171 -12.54 -16.77 20.57
CA HIS A 171 -12.20 -18.12 20.09
C HIS A 171 -10.69 -18.35 19.99
N LEU A 172 -9.90 -17.27 19.85
CA LEU A 172 -8.45 -17.31 19.79
C LEU A 172 -7.79 -17.26 21.18
N GLY A 173 -8.55 -17.36 22.27
CA GLY A 173 -8.01 -17.25 23.63
C GLY A 173 -7.56 -15.83 23.99
N MET A 174 -8.04 -14.82 23.25
CA MET A 174 -7.75 -13.41 23.52
C MET A 174 -8.85 -12.80 24.40
N HIS A 175 -8.56 -11.69 25.06
CA HIS A 175 -9.56 -10.89 25.75
C HIS A 175 -10.48 -10.19 24.74
N PRO A 176 -11.81 -10.40 24.78
CA PRO A 176 -12.74 -9.89 23.77
C PRO A 176 -12.83 -8.35 23.74
N ASP A 177 -12.57 -7.70 24.87
CA ASP A 177 -12.63 -6.25 25.02
C ASP A 177 -11.28 -5.54 24.80
N HIS A 178 -10.21 -6.30 24.52
CA HIS A 178 -8.84 -5.77 24.40
C HIS A 178 -8.30 -5.89 22.97
N LEU A 179 -9.10 -5.45 21.99
CA LEU A 179 -8.58 -5.09 20.66
C LEU A 179 -8.29 -3.60 20.66
N ILE A 180 -7.01 -3.26 20.70
CA ILE A 180 -6.55 -1.90 20.86
C ILE A 180 -5.94 -1.45 19.53
N PRO A 181 -6.50 -0.43 18.85
CA PRO A 181 -5.86 0.17 17.69
C PRO A 181 -4.45 0.63 18.06
N ARG A 182 -3.47 0.34 17.21
CA ARG A 182 -2.08 0.72 17.49
C ARG A 182 -1.93 2.24 17.64
N SER A 183 -2.74 3.01 16.89
CA SER A 183 -2.83 4.48 16.98
C SER A 183 -3.18 5.00 18.39
N ALA A 184 -3.82 4.18 19.24
CA ALA A 184 -4.24 4.59 20.58
C ALA A 184 -3.08 4.71 21.58
N TYR A 185 -1.95 4.07 21.32
CA TYR A 185 -0.77 4.06 22.21
C TYR A 185 0.57 4.20 21.49
N LEU A 186 0.58 4.03 20.17
CA LEU A 186 1.64 4.47 19.27
C LEU A 186 1.05 5.59 18.40
N LYS A 187 1.65 6.79 18.34
CA LYS A 187 1.37 7.87 17.39
C LYS A 187 1.70 7.42 15.97
N THR A 188 0.90 6.47 15.49
CA THR A 188 0.94 5.88 14.16
C THR A 188 -0.43 6.04 13.53
N ASP A 189 -0.96 7.27 13.56
CA ASP A 189 -1.56 7.74 12.31
C ASP A 189 -0.42 7.59 11.31
N ILE A 190 -0.55 6.67 10.35
CA ILE A 190 0.39 6.63 9.23
C ILE A 190 -0.15 7.70 8.29
N PRO A 191 0.32 8.95 8.34
CA PRO A 191 -0.07 9.93 7.35
C PRO A 191 0.34 9.38 5.98
N VAL A 192 -0.18 9.95 4.90
CA VAL A 192 0.33 9.72 3.54
C VAL A 192 1.88 9.73 3.49
N ALA A 193 2.53 10.53 4.34
CA ALA A 193 3.99 10.59 4.46
C ALA A 193 4.68 9.30 4.98
N GLY A 194 3.96 8.41 5.68
CA GLY A 194 4.47 7.12 6.16
C GLY A 194 3.94 5.92 5.36
N VAL A 195 3.22 6.16 4.26
CA VAL A 195 2.48 5.13 3.54
C VAL A 195 3.42 4.15 2.82
N ALA A 196 3.19 2.87 3.05
CA ALA A 196 3.78 1.78 2.29
C ALA A 196 2.90 1.44 1.07
N HIS A 197 3.47 0.77 0.07
CA HIS A 197 2.73 0.22 -1.09
C HIS A 197 2.03 1.26 -1.97
N GLN A 198 2.72 2.33 -2.38
CA GLN A 198 2.18 3.28 -3.36
C GLN A 198 2.02 2.62 -4.74
N ALA A 199 0.93 2.86 -5.45
CA ALA A 199 0.65 2.24 -6.74
C ALA A 199 -0.25 3.09 -7.68
N GLY A 200 -0.41 2.62 -8.92
CA GLY A 200 -1.47 3.05 -9.85
C GLY A 200 -1.22 4.31 -10.69
N THR A 201 -0.18 5.07 -10.36
CA THR A 201 0.13 6.38 -10.96
C THR A 201 0.52 6.34 -12.45
N CYS A 202 0.78 5.18 -13.02
CA CYS A 202 0.99 4.99 -14.46
C CYS A 202 0.28 3.71 -14.89
N ARG A 203 -1.02 3.59 -14.56
CA ARG A 203 -1.78 2.36 -14.79
C ARG A 203 -1.66 1.86 -16.22
N PHE A 204 -1.54 0.55 -16.38
CA PHE A 204 -1.67 -0.08 -17.69
C PHE A 204 -3.14 -0.23 -18.10
N GLY A 205 -3.37 -0.51 -19.37
CA GLY A 205 -4.68 -0.80 -19.92
C GLY A 205 -4.61 -1.07 -21.41
N ARG A 206 -5.75 -1.45 -22.00
CA ARG A 206 -5.86 -1.70 -23.45
C ARG A 206 -6.19 -0.44 -24.25
N ASP A 207 -6.76 0.57 -23.59
CA ASP A 207 -7.21 1.79 -24.24
C ASP A 207 -6.27 2.97 -23.89
N PRO A 208 -5.60 3.58 -24.89
CA PRO A 208 -4.71 4.71 -24.67
C PRO A 208 -5.41 5.94 -24.11
N LYS A 209 -6.75 6.06 -24.24
CA LYS A 209 -7.50 7.18 -23.65
C LYS A 209 -7.70 7.06 -22.15
N THR A 210 -7.59 5.84 -21.62
CA THR A 210 -7.86 5.54 -20.21
C THR A 210 -6.67 4.95 -19.49
N SER A 211 -5.53 4.73 -20.14
CA SER A 211 -4.30 4.26 -19.49
C SER A 211 -3.06 4.97 -20.03
N ALA A 212 -2.01 5.05 -19.21
CA ALA A 212 -0.72 5.61 -19.64
C ALA A 212 0.12 4.55 -20.39
N LEU A 213 -0.01 3.29 -19.98
CA LEU A 213 0.74 2.16 -20.52
C LEU A 213 -0.18 1.12 -21.17
N ASP A 214 0.34 0.40 -22.14
CA ASP A 214 -0.27 -0.83 -22.64
C ASP A 214 -0.07 -2.00 -21.65
N VAL A 215 -0.66 -3.16 -21.95
CA VAL A 215 -0.57 -4.37 -21.11
C VAL A 215 0.85 -4.94 -20.99
N ASN A 216 1.82 -4.47 -21.79
CA ASN A 216 3.23 -4.80 -21.68
C ASN A 216 4.04 -3.73 -20.95
N CYS A 217 3.35 -2.79 -20.29
CA CYS A 217 3.95 -1.66 -19.59
C CYS A 217 4.70 -0.69 -20.51
N LYS A 218 4.47 -0.74 -21.83
CA LYS A 218 4.98 0.25 -22.79
C LYS A 218 4.08 1.48 -22.73
N ALA A 219 4.65 2.68 -22.73
CA ALA A 219 3.86 3.90 -22.90
C ALA A 219 3.10 3.86 -24.24
N HIS A 220 1.81 4.21 -24.24
CA HIS A 220 1.01 4.17 -25.48
C HIS A 220 1.54 5.12 -26.56
N GLU A 221 2.08 6.26 -26.16
CA GLU A 221 2.54 7.32 -27.07
C GLU A 221 3.96 7.11 -27.61
N LEU A 222 4.70 6.13 -27.10
CA LEU A 222 6.13 6.00 -27.34
C LEU A 222 6.52 4.54 -27.57
N ASP A 223 7.30 4.29 -28.61
CA ASP A 223 7.67 2.91 -28.97
C ASP A 223 8.79 2.33 -28.14
N ASN A 224 9.55 3.14 -27.40
CA ASN A 224 10.73 2.69 -26.68
C ASN A 224 10.73 3.02 -25.18
N LEU A 225 9.61 3.50 -24.64
CA LEU A 225 9.49 3.82 -23.22
C LEU A 225 8.62 2.80 -22.49
N TYR A 226 9.13 2.27 -21.38
CA TYR A 226 8.42 1.36 -20.49
C TYR A 226 8.44 1.87 -19.05
N VAL A 227 7.41 1.55 -18.27
CA VAL A 227 7.37 1.83 -16.82
C VAL A 227 7.10 0.55 -16.05
N VAL A 228 8.07 0.11 -15.24
CA VAL A 228 8.07 -1.20 -14.60
C VAL A 228 8.34 -1.04 -13.10
N ASP A 229 7.28 -0.76 -12.35
CA ASP A 229 7.27 -0.68 -10.89
C ASP A 229 5.81 -0.77 -10.39
N THR A 230 5.47 -0.33 -9.19
CA THR A 230 4.08 -0.40 -8.70
C THR A 230 3.11 0.60 -9.35
N SER A 231 3.57 1.51 -10.21
CA SER A 231 2.70 2.46 -10.93
C SER A 231 1.74 1.80 -11.92
N PHE A 232 2.06 0.61 -12.46
CA PHE A 232 1.23 -0.02 -13.51
C PHE A 232 -0.10 -0.60 -13.01
N PHE A 233 -0.24 -0.79 -11.69
CA PHE A 233 -1.36 -1.54 -11.10
C PHE A 233 -2.71 -0.85 -11.40
N PRO A 234 -3.69 -1.55 -12.00
CA PRO A 234 -5.05 -1.03 -12.12
C PRO A 234 -5.87 -1.16 -10.82
N SER A 235 -5.49 -2.09 -9.93
CA SER A 235 -5.97 -2.25 -8.56
C SER A 235 -4.80 -2.75 -7.71
N ILE A 236 -4.73 -2.34 -6.45
CA ILE A 236 -3.64 -2.66 -5.53
C ILE A 236 -3.84 -3.97 -4.75
N SER A 237 -5.02 -4.60 -4.83
CA SER A 237 -5.42 -5.76 -4.01
C SER A 237 -5.33 -5.48 -2.50
N ALA A 238 -5.45 -6.53 -1.66
CA ALA A 238 -5.28 -6.43 -0.21
C ALA A 238 -3.96 -7.05 0.30
N VAL A 239 -3.04 -7.43 -0.60
CA VAL A 239 -1.77 -8.08 -0.26
C VAL A 239 -0.57 -7.26 -0.72
N ASN A 240 0.58 -7.45 -0.10
CA ASN A 240 1.81 -6.71 -0.43
C ASN A 240 2.16 -6.80 -1.94
N PRO A 241 2.35 -5.66 -2.64
CA PRO A 241 2.45 -5.65 -4.11
C PRO A 241 3.83 -6.04 -4.65
N ALA A 242 4.84 -6.18 -3.79
CA ALA A 242 6.24 -6.34 -4.22
C ALA A 242 6.46 -7.59 -5.09
N LEU A 243 5.85 -8.72 -4.72
CA LEU A 243 6.00 -9.96 -5.50
C LEU A 243 5.33 -9.83 -6.88
N THR A 244 4.17 -9.17 -6.95
CA THR A 244 3.49 -8.87 -8.21
C THR A 244 4.30 -7.90 -9.08
N ALA A 245 4.96 -6.91 -8.48
CA ALA A 245 5.87 -6.01 -9.20
C ALA A 245 7.06 -6.77 -9.79
N ILE A 246 7.68 -7.69 -9.04
CA ILE A 246 8.76 -8.56 -9.53
C ILE A 246 8.27 -9.47 -10.67
N ALA A 247 7.13 -10.14 -10.48
CA ALA A 247 6.56 -11.02 -11.49
C ALA A 247 6.27 -10.27 -12.80
N ASN A 248 5.72 -9.05 -12.70
CA ASN A 248 5.48 -8.22 -13.87
C ASN A 248 6.79 -7.73 -14.51
N ALA A 249 7.81 -7.40 -13.71
CA ALA A 249 9.12 -7.02 -14.25
C ALA A 249 9.76 -8.14 -15.07
N LEU A 250 9.69 -9.39 -14.59
CA LEU A 250 10.15 -10.56 -15.34
C LEU A 250 9.36 -10.74 -16.64
N ARG A 251 8.03 -10.67 -16.58
CA ARG A 251 7.16 -10.76 -17.76
C ARG A 251 7.46 -9.70 -18.81
N VAL A 252 7.68 -8.45 -18.40
CA VAL A 252 8.06 -7.36 -19.31
C VAL A 252 9.47 -7.59 -19.84
N GLY A 253 10.40 -8.09 -19.02
CA GLY A 253 11.74 -8.49 -19.45
C GLY A 253 11.70 -9.50 -20.60
N ASP A 254 10.90 -10.56 -20.49
CA ASP A 254 10.72 -11.55 -21.56
C ASP A 254 10.20 -10.91 -22.86
N HIS A 255 9.21 -10.03 -22.75
CA HIS A 255 8.70 -9.26 -23.90
C HIS A 255 9.77 -8.37 -24.55
N LEU A 256 10.61 -7.72 -23.74
CA LEU A 256 11.70 -6.87 -24.25
C LEU A 256 12.77 -7.70 -24.97
N LEU A 257 13.09 -8.90 -24.48
CA LEU A 257 14.02 -9.81 -25.16
C LEU A 257 13.53 -10.19 -26.57
N GLU A 258 12.22 -10.32 -26.78
CA GLU A 258 11.66 -10.56 -28.12
C GLU A 258 11.79 -9.35 -29.03
N ARG A 259 11.62 -8.14 -28.49
CA ARG A 259 11.75 -6.88 -29.25
C ARG A 259 13.18 -6.49 -29.60
N MET A 260 14.15 -7.01 -28.87
CA MET A 260 15.58 -6.72 -29.06
C MET A 260 16.27 -7.69 -30.02
N LYS A 261 15.56 -8.70 -30.51
CA LYS A 261 16.02 -9.57 -31.61
C LYS A 261 15.92 -8.83 -32.94
#